data_AF-A0A9P8ZM65-F1
#
_entry.id   AF-A0A9P8ZM65-F1
#
_cell.length_a   1.000
_cell.length_b   1.000
_cell.length_c   1.000
_cell.angle_alpha   90.00
_cell.angle_beta   90.00
_cell.angle_gamma   90.00
#
_symmetry.space_group_name_H-M   'P 1'
#
loop_
_entity.id
_entity.type
_entity.pdbx_description
1 polymer ?
#
loop_
_entity_poly.entity_id
_entity_poly.type
_entity_poly.pdbx_seq_one_letter_code
_entity_poly.pdbx_strand_id
1 'polypeptide(L)'
;MGKDSAPLPAPEDNAKPHNWQEMFDGRHVVTKFIDPCEDAARVANECLIRTGKRESCLDFFQAYRDCKGTWLEQKRTRHHRKPPQKPLAEPPQPVQQNAPPDAELGKPPVR
;
A
#
# COMPACT_ATOMS: atom_id res chain seq x y z
N MET A 1 -3.27 24.49 12.28
CA MET A 1 -2.92 24.67 10.86
C MET A 1 -3.58 23.56 10.07
N GLY A 2 -4.38 23.92 9.05
CA GLY A 2 -5.28 23.02 8.31
C GLY A 2 -4.57 21.94 7.51
N LYS A 3 -5.03 20.69 7.66
CA LYS A 3 -4.63 19.55 6.84
C LYS A 3 -5.67 19.27 5.74
N ASP A 4 -6.76 20.03 5.75
CA ASP A 4 -8.01 19.79 5.02
C ASP A 4 -7.96 20.27 3.55
N SER A 5 -6.87 20.94 3.15
CA SER A 5 -6.68 21.44 1.79
C SER A 5 -5.96 20.46 0.87
N ALA A 6 -5.41 19.36 1.40
CA ALA A 6 -4.83 18.34 0.54
C ALA A 6 -5.93 17.66 -0.30
N PRO A 7 -5.69 17.37 -1.58
CA PRO A 7 -6.57 16.52 -2.35
C PRO A 7 -6.67 15.15 -1.65
N LEU A 8 -7.89 14.61 -1.56
CA LEU A 8 -8.07 13.25 -1.06
C LEU A 8 -7.29 12.30 -2.00
N PRO A 9 -6.54 11.32 -1.46
CA PRO A 9 -5.88 10.31 -2.28
C PRO A 9 -6.93 9.51 -3.06
N ALA A 10 -6.54 8.86 -4.15
CA ALA A 10 -7.50 8.10 -4.93
C ALA A 10 -8.04 6.92 -4.10
N PRO A 11 -9.31 6.50 -4.29
CA PRO A 11 -9.87 5.36 -3.59
C PRO A 11 -9.04 4.08 -3.80
N GLU A 12 -8.51 3.89 -5.00
CA GLU A 12 -7.67 2.74 -5.39
C GLU A 12 -6.37 2.62 -4.60
N ASP A 13 -5.78 3.75 -4.19
CA ASP A 13 -4.53 3.77 -3.40
C ASP A 13 -4.72 3.18 -2.00
N ASN A 14 -5.94 3.24 -1.48
CA ASN A 14 -6.30 2.77 -0.13
C ASN A 14 -7.04 1.42 -0.16
N ALA A 15 -7.22 0.82 -1.34
CA ALA A 15 -7.91 -0.45 -1.48
C ALA A 15 -7.04 -1.66 -1.06
N LYS A 16 -5.73 -1.46 -0.88
CA LYS A 16 -4.80 -2.52 -0.48
C LYS A 16 -4.52 -2.44 1.03
N PRO A 17 -4.59 -3.56 1.76
CA PRO A 17 -4.22 -3.57 3.17
C PRO A 17 -2.72 -3.37 3.34
N HIS A 18 -2.34 -2.68 4.41
CA HIS A 18 -0.94 -2.58 4.84
C HIS A 18 -0.35 -3.97 5.09
N ASN A 19 0.95 -4.14 4.82
CA ASN A 19 1.60 -5.42 5.00
C ASN A 19 1.55 -5.82 6.48
N TRP A 20 1.16 -7.06 6.76
CA TRP A 20 1.14 -7.61 8.12
C TRP A 20 2.51 -7.53 8.82
N GLN A 21 3.61 -7.64 8.08
CA GLN A 21 4.93 -7.49 8.69
C GLN A 21 5.12 -6.06 9.16
N GLU A 22 4.91 -5.07 8.30
CA GLU A 22 5.06 -3.65 8.61
C GLU A 22 4.11 -3.18 9.73
N MET A 23 2.88 -3.70 9.75
CA MET A 23 1.90 -3.36 10.78
C MET A 23 2.21 -3.96 12.15
N PHE A 24 3.13 -4.91 12.26
CA PHE A 24 3.45 -5.52 13.56
C PHE A 24 4.95 -5.47 13.88
N ASP A 25 5.77 -5.05 12.92
CA ASP A 25 7.19 -4.80 13.11
C ASP A 25 7.39 -3.65 14.11
N GLY A 26 8.27 -3.85 15.08
CA GLY A 26 8.50 -2.92 16.19
C GLY A 26 7.40 -2.83 17.25
N ARG A 27 6.22 -3.44 17.06
CA ARG A 27 5.17 -3.48 18.10
C ARG A 27 5.37 -4.65 19.05
N HIS A 28 5.65 -4.36 20.32
CA HIS A 28 5.81 -5.36 21.38
C HIS A 28 4.53 -6.18 21.65
N VAL A 29 3.35 -5.65 21.30
CA VAL A 29 2.06 -6.33 21.51
C VAL A 29 1.24 -6.33 20.23
N VAL A 30 0.97 -7.54 19.72
CA VAL A 30 0.03 -7.80 18.64
C VAL A 30 -1.39 -7.76 19.23
N THR A 31 -2.08 -6.62 19.14
CA THR A 31 -3.45 -6.50 19.65
C THR A 31 -4.49 -6.79 18.56
N LYS A 32 -5.68 -7.25 18.97
CA LYS A 32 -6.83 -7.46 18.07
C LYS A 32 -7.47 -6.17 17.56
N PHE A 33 -7.00 -5.01 17.99
CA PHE A 33 -7.57 -3.70 17.68
C PHE A 33 -6.85 -2.98 16.54
N ILE A 34 -5.83 -3.60 15.95
CA ILE A 34 -5.10 -3.03 14.82
C ILE A 34 -5.94 -3.26 13.55
N ASP A 35 -6.36 -2.16 12.91
CA ASP A 35 -7.04 -2.17 11.62
C ASP A 35 -6.00 -1.91 10.50
N PRO A 36 -5.75 -2.88 9.61
CA PRO A 36 -4.79 -2.73 8.50
C PRO A 36 -5.30 -1.86 7.36
N CYS A 37 -6.51 -1.32 7.45
CA CYS A 37 -7.18 -0.48 6.47
C CYS A 37 -7.47 0.93 7.05
N GLU A 38 -6.70 1.35 8.06
CA GLU A 38 -6.89 2.61 8.78
C GLU A 38 -6.87 3.83 7.83
N ASP A 39 -5.99 3.83 6.83
CA ASP A 39 -5.93 4.91 5.84
C ASP A 39 -7.19 4.99 4.98
N ALA A 40 -7.72 3.86 4.52
CA ALA A 40 -8.98 3.82 3.78
C ALA A 40 -10.14 4.35 4.63
N ALA A 41 -10.19 3.97 5.91
CA ALA A 41 -11.19 4.45 6.85
C ALA A 41 -11.06 5.96 7.11
N ARG A 42 -9.83 6.46 7.25
CA ARG A 42 -9.55 7.89 7.43
C ARG A 42 -10.05 8.68 6.23
N VAL A 43 -9.68 8.30 5.01
CA VAL A 43 -10.06 9.00 3.78
C VAL A 43 -11.57 8.99 3.57
N ALA A 44 -12.25 7.87 3.84
CA ALA A 44 -13.70 7.78 3.73
C ALA A 44 -14.42 8.72 4.73
N ASN A 45 -13.91 8.83 5.96
CA ASN A 45 -14.42 9.80 6.93
C ASN A 45 -14.12 11.24 6.51
N GLU A 46 -12.94 11.50 5.97
CA GLU A 46 -12.55 12.82 5.47
C GLU A 46 -13.47 13.28 4.33
N CYS A 47 -13.86 12.36 3.43
CA CYS A 47 -14.87 12.62 2.41
C CYS A 47 -16.23 13.00 3.01
N LEU A 48 -16.69 12.29 4.06
CA LEU A 48 -17.94 12.63 4.75
C LEU A 48 -17.86 14.00 5.43
N ILE A 49 -16.75 14.33 6.07
CA ILE A 49 -16.53 15.62 6.74
C ILE A 49 -16.60 16.76 5.73
N ARG A 50 -16.04 16.57 4.52
CA ARG A 50 -16.01 17.59 3.46
C ARG A 50 -17.34 17.75 2.73
N THR A 51 -18.01 16.65 2.42
CA THR A 51 -19.17 16.66 1.52
C THR A 51 -20.52 16.58 2.25
N GLY A 52 -20.54 16.01 3.46
CA GLY A 52 -21.76 15.71 4.21
C GLY A 52 -22.68 14.67 3.56
N LYS A 53 -22.29 14.08 2.42
CA LYS A 53 -23.12 13.21 1.60
C LYS A 53 -22.48 11.85 1.45
N ARG A 54 -23.18 10.82 1.90
CA ARG A 54 -22.67 9.45 1.87
C ARG A 54 -22.56 8.91 0.44
N GLU A 55 -23.50 9.26 -0.43
CA GLU A 55 -23.53 8.82 -1.83
C GLU A 55 -22.29 9.28 -2.62
N SER A 56 -21.73 10.43 -2.29
CA SER A 56 -20.52 10.95 -2.94
C SER A 56 -19.24 10.25 -2.50
N CYS A 57 -19.30 9.47 -1.42
CA CYS A 57 -18.12 8.83 -0.81
C CYS A 57 -18.13 7.29 -0.99
N LEU A 58 -19.03 6.75 -1.80
CA LEU A 58 -19.19 5.30 -1.97
C LEU A 58 -17.91 4.61 -2.44
N ASP A 59 -17.13 5.23 -3.32
CA ASP A 59 -15.88 4.67 -3.81
C ASP A 59 -14.84 4.51 -2.69
N PHE A 60 -14.76 5.47 -1.75
CA PHE A 60 -13.88 5.36 -0.59
C PHE A 60 -14.32 4.27 0.38
N PHE A 61 -15.64 4.09 0.57
CA PHE A 61 -16.16 2.99 1.37
C PHE A 61 -15.97 1.63 0.69
N GLN A 62 -16.01 1.60 -0.64
CA GLN A 62 -15.75 0.40 -1.42
C GLN A 62 -14.27 -0.01 -1.27
N ALA A 63 -13.35 0.95 -1.39
CA ALA A 63 -11.93 0.73 -1.12
C ALA A 63 -11.67 0.15 0.28
N TYR A 64 -12.33 0.67 1.33
CA TYR A 64 -12.24 0.10 2.68
C TYR A 64 -12.74 -1.35 2.75
N ARG A 65 -13.84 -1.68 2.06
CA ARG A 65 -14.36 -3.04 2.00
C ARG A 65 -13.42 -3.99 1.27
N ASP A 66 -12.87 -3.57 0.15
CA ASP A 66 -11.91 -4.37 -0.64
C ASP A 66 -10.62 -4.61 0.13
N CYS A 67 -10.11 -3.59 0.83
CA CYS A 67 -8.97 -3.71 1.72
C CYS A 67 -9.22 -4.75 2.82
N LYS A 68 -10.38 -4.65 3.49
CA LYS A 68 -10.75 -5.56 4.58
C LYS A 68 -11.00 -6.98 4.08
N GLY A 69 -11.61 -7.14 2.91
CA GLY A 69 -11.82 -8.43 2.27
C GLY A 69 -10.48 -9.13 1.97
N THR A 70 -9.56 -8.40 1.34
CA THR A 70 -8.20 -8.88 1.07
C THR A 70 -7.48 -9.28 2.35
N TRP A 71 -7.60 -8.45 3.40
CA TRP A 71 -6.99 -8.71 4.70
C TRP A 71 -7.51 -9.99 5.35
N LEU A 72 -8.83 -10.19 5.36
CA LEU A 72 -9.44 -11.38 5.94
C LEU A 72 -9.04 -12.65 5.18
N GLU A 73 -8.92 -12.57 3.85
CA GLU A 73 -8.45 -13.69 3.04
C GLU A 73 -6.97 -14.01 3.33
N GLN A 74 -6.10 -12.99 3.43
CA GLN A 74 -4.71 -13.18 3.85
C GLN A 74 -4.61 -13.79 5.25
N LYS A 75 -5.45 -13.37 6.18
CA LYS A 75 -5.49 -13.92 7.53
C LYS A 75 -5.95 -15.38 7.52
N ARG A 76 -7.01 -15.71 6.78
CA ARG A 76 -7.53 -17.07 6.63
C ARG A 76 -6.48 -18.00 6.03
N THR A 77 -5.81 -17.58 4.96
CA THR A 77 -4.72 -18.33 4.34
C THR A 77 -3.51 -18.49 5.26
N ARG A 78 -3.14 -17.49 6.07
CA ARG A 78 -2.09 -17.63 7.10
C ARG A 78 -2.45 -18.65 8.18
N HIS A 79 -3.70 -18.69 8.64
CA HIS A 79 -4.15 -19.67 9.63
C HIS A 79 -4.28 -21.10 9.06
N HIS A 80 -4.51 -21.24 7.75
CA HIS A 80 -4.59 -22.56 7.07
C HIS A 80 -3.23 -23.04 6.54
N ARG A 81 -2.21 -22.19 6.53
CA ARG A 81 -0.85 -22.60 6.24
C ARG A 81 -0.21 -23.25 7.46
N LYS A 82 0.22 -24.50 7.30
CA LYS A 82 1.30 -25.09 8.10
C LYS A 82 2.47 -24.08 8.11
N PRO A 83 3.18 -23.85 9.24
CA PRO A 83 4.21 -22.81 9.33
C PRO A 83 5.15 -22.88 8.13
N PRO A 84 5.53 -21.73 7.54
CA PRO A 84 6.41 -21.74 6.38
C PRO A 84 7.69 -22.45 6.77
N GLN A 85 8.04 -23.49 6.01
CA GLN A 85 9.39 -24.02 6.03
C GLN A 85 10.28 -22.83 5.66
N LYS A 86 11.31 -22.60 6.47
CA LYS A 86 12.35 -21.56 6.29
C LYS A 86 12.55 -21.25 4.79
N PRO A 87 12.51 -19.98 4.34
CA PRO A 87 12.45 -19.68 2.92
C PRO A 87 13.63 -20.34 2.20
N LEU A 88 13.34 -21.18 1.22
CA LEU A 88 14.32 -21.47 0.19
C LEU A 88 14.57 -20.14 -0.52
N ALA A 89 15.84 -19.73 -0.59
CA ALA A 89 16.27 -18.44 -1.12
C ALA A 89 15.48 -18.07 -2.39
N GLU A 90 14.92 -16.87 -2.39
CA GLU A 90 14.34 -16.28 -3.60
C GLU A 90 15.45 -16.21 -4.66
N PRO A 91 15.24 -16.73 -5.89
CA PRO A 91 16.20 -16.49 -6.96
C PRO A 91 16.29 -14.98 -7.20
N PRO A 92 17.49 -14.43 -7.44
CA PRO A 92 17.67 -12.99 -7.56
C PRO A 92 16.77 -12.46 -8.67
N GLN A 93 15.93 -11.49 -8.30
CA GLN A 93 15.16 -10.67 -9.23
C GLN A 93 16.13 -10.12 -10.30
N PRO A 94 15.81 -10.17 -11.61
CA PRO A 94 16.66 -9.55 -12.62
C PRO A 94 16.68 -8.04 -12.37
N VAL A 95 17.86 -7.55 -11.97
CA VAL A 95 18.15 -6.13 -11.85
C VAL A 95 17.80 -5.43 -13.17
N GLN A 96 16.76 -4.60 -13.17
CA GLN A 96 16.57 -3.63 -14.24
C GLN A 96 17.73 -2.64 -14.15
N GLN A 97 18.73 -2.82 -15.02
CA GLN A 97 19.76 -1.84 -15.27
C GLN A 97 19.12 -0.64 -15.96
N ASN A 98 18.80 0.40 -15.19
CA ASN A 98 18.56 1.71 -15.76
C ASN A 98 19.88 2.20 -16.34
N ALA A 99 19.98 2.16 -17.67
CA ALA A 99 21.10 2.74 -18.40
C ALA A 99 21.13 4.25 -18.17
N PRO A 100 22.29 4.85 -17.84
CA PRO A 100 22.43 6.29 -17.78
C PRO A 100 22.28 6.91 -19.19
N PRO A 101 21.62 8.07 -19.33
CA PRO A 101 21.55 8.77 -20.60
C PRO A 101 22.92 9.38 -20.96
N ASP A 102 23.38 9.03 -22.17
CA ASP A 102 24.19 9.83 -23.09
C ASP A 102 25.31 10.70 -22.49
N ALA A 103 26.51 10.12 -22.37
CA ALA A 103 27.75 10.87 -22.32
C ALA A 103 28.24 11.09 -23.76
N GLU A 104 27.99 12.30 -24.25
CA GLU A 104 28.49 12.95 -25.46
C GLU A 104 29.79 12.35 -26.03
N LEU A 105 29.64 11.85 -27.25
CA LEU A 105 30.64 11.39 -28.19
C LEU A 105 31.68 12.48 -28.45
N GLY A 106 32.84 12.36 -27.80
CA GLY A 106 34.07 13.08 -28.16
C GLY A 106 34.43 12.82 -29.62
N LYS A 107 34.21 13.85 -30.44
CA LYS A 107 34.46 13.91 -31.88
C LYS A 107 35.97 13.86 -32.18
N PRO A 108 36.50 12.88 -32.94
CA PRO A 108 37.67 13.10 -33.81
C PRO A 108 37.16 13.57 -35.19
N PRO A 109 37.98 13.94 -36.21
CA PRO A 109 39.45 13.94 -36.36
C PRO A 109 39.96 15.34 -36.86
N VAL A 110 41.24 15.62 -37.12
CA VAL A 110 41.97 15.36 -38.39
C VAL A 110 43.33 16.10 -38.33
N ARG A 111 44.40 15.36 -38.69
CA ARG A 111 45.76 15.76 -39.14
C ARG A 111 46.67 16.62 -38.27
#